data_AF-A0A7W1Z0G9-F1
#
_entry.id   AF-A0A7W1Z0G9-F1
#
_cell.length_a   1.000
_cell.length_b   1.000
_cell.length_c   1.000
_cell.angle_alpha   90.00
_cell.angle_beta   90.00
_cell.angle_gamma   90.00
#
_symmetry.space_group_name_H-M   'P 1'
#
loop_
_entity.id
_entity.type
_entity.pdbx_description
1 polymer ?
#
loop_
_entity_poly.entity_id
_entity_poly.type
_entity_poly.pdbx_seq_one_letter_code
_entity_poly.pdbx_strand_id
1 'polypeptide(L)' 'KNNTYFSTLFLSKDDLEKSIDSRPSDAIALALRCQCPIYVTPEVLERRGGEDLDTWLSKLDQKGLEQTDI' A
#
# COMPACT_ATOMS: atom_id res chain seq x y z
N LYS A 1 19.76 -0.96 -13.92
CA LYS A 1 18.70 -0.65 -14.90
C LYS A 1 17.40 -1.35 -14.44
N ASN A 2 16.24 -0.68 -14.52
CA ASN A 2 14.89 -1.04 -14.03
C ASN A 2 14.54 -0.64 -12.58
N ASN A 3 14.35 0.67 -12.36
CA ASN A 3 13.77 1.29 -11.14
C ASN A 3 12.24 1.50 -11.29
N THR A 4 11.58 0.66 -12.10
CA THR A 4 10.15 0.74 -12.37
C THR A 4 9.43 -0.31 -11.53
N TYR A 5 8.43 0.13 -10.77
CA TYR A 5 7.53 -0.74 -10.01
C TYR A 5 6.20 -0.88 -10.77
N PHE A 6 5.56 -2.03 -10.59
CA PHE A 6 4.28 -2.39 -11.21
C PHE A 6 3.27 -2.69 -10.10
N SER A 7 1.99 -2.55 -10.39
CA SER A 7 0.91 -2.85 -9.45
C SER A 7 -0.34 -3.35 -10.16
N THR A 8 -1.16 -4.13 -9.47
CA THR A 8 -2.42 -4.62 -9.99
C THR A 8 -3.55 -4.19 -9.05
N LEU A 9 -4.60 -3.63 -9.61
CA LEU A 9 -5.84 -3.34 -8.90
C LEU A 9 -6.75 -4.57 -8.95
N PHE A 10 -7.30 -4.94 -7.80
CA PHE A 10 -8.32 -5.99 -7.69
C PHE A 10 -9.66 -5.33 -7.39
N LEU A 11 -10.63 -5.61 -8.25
CA LEU A 11 -11.99 -5.09 -8.15
C LEU A 11 -12.95 -6.26 -7.99
N SER A 12 -13.86 -6.17 -7.02
CA SER A 12 -14.97 -7.10 -6.86
C SER A 12 -16.29 -6.40 -7.14
N LYS A 13 -17.14 -7.01 -7.98
CA LYS A 13 -18.51 -6.55 -8.23
C LYS A 13 -19.39 -7.74 -8.57
N ASP A 14 -20.47 -7.94 -7.83
CA ASP A 14 -21.51 -8.93 -8.12
C ASP A 14 -20.92 -10.33 -8.43
N ASP A 15 -20.10 -10.85 -7.51
CA ASP A 15 -19.33 -12.12 -7.61
C ASP A 15 -18.26 -12.19 -8.72
N LEU A 16 -18.00 -11.08 -9.42
CA LEU A 16 -16.96 -11.00 -10.42
C LEU A 16 -15.72 -10.29 -9.87
N GLU A 17 -14.61 -11.02 -9.82
CA GLU A 17 -13.29 -10.44 -9.56
C GLU A 17 -12.60 -10.08 -10.87
N LYS A 18 -12.05 -8.87 -10.94
CA LYS A 18 -11.24 -8.40 -12.07
C LYS A 18 -9.92 -7.84 -11.57
N SER A 19 -8.86 -8.17 -12.30
CA SER A 19 -7.54 -7.57 -12.15
C SER A 19 -7.28 -6.56 -13.27
N ILE A 20 -6.71 -5.41 -12.91
CA ILE A 20 -6.35 -4.35 -13.85
C ILE A 20 -4.90 -3.94 -13.58
N ASP A 21 -4.07 -3.96 -14.62
CA ASP A 21 -2.71 -3.44 -14.55
C ASP A 21 -2.73 -1.93 -14.30
N SER A 22 -1.91 -1.46 -13.37
CA SER A 22 -1.94 -0.11 -12.85
C SER A 22 -0.54 0.37 -12.53
N ARG A 23 -0.33 1.69 -12.65
CA ARG A 23 0.85 2.30 -12.03
C ARG A 23 0.68 2.30 -10.52
N PRO A 24 1.77 2.12 -9.73
CA PRO A 24 1.68 2.12 -8.27
C PRO A 24 1.05 3.38 -7.67
N SER A 25 1.30 4.56 -8.26
CA SER A 25 0.72 5.83 -7.79
C SER A 25 -0.81 5.83 -7.85
N ASP A 26 -1.38 5.26 -8.91
CA ASP A 26 -2.82 5.23 -9.14
C ASP A 26 -3.48 4.19 -8.22
N ALA A 27 -2.83 3.04 -8.04
CA ALA A 27 -3.29 1.99 -7.14
C ALA A 27 -3.34 2.44 -5.67
N ILE A 28 -2.28 3.12 -5.19
CA ILE A 28 -2.23 3.66 -3.84
C ILE A 28 -3.32 4.72 -3.64
N ALA A 29 -3.48 5.66 -4.59
CA ALA A 29 -4.48 6.72 -4.47
C ALA A 29 -5.91 6.18 -4.43
N LEU A 30 -6.21 5.14 -5.23
CA LEU A 30 -7.49 4.44 -5.19
C LEU A 30 -7.69 3.71 -3.87
N ALA A 31 -6.66 3.02 -3.39
CA ALA A 31 -6.74 2.27 -2.14
C ALA A 31 -7.02 3.16 -0.94
N LEU A 32 -6.34 4.31 -0.85
CA LEU A 32 -6.58 5.29 0.20
C LEU A 32 -8.01 5.86 0.13
N ARG A 33 -8.51 6.19 -1.07
CA ARG A 33 -9.86 6.75 -1.25
C ARG A 33 -10.96 5.74 -0.95
N CYS A 34 -10.75 4.48 -1.29
CA CYS A 34 -11.71 3.39 -1.07
C CYS A 34 -11.51 2.68 0.27
N GLN A 35 -10.54 3.12 1.09
CA GLN A 35 -10.12 2.45 2.33
C GLN A 35 -9.87 0.95 2.15
N CYS A 36 -9.23 0.57 1.03
CA CYS A 36 -8.94 -0.83 0.73
C CYS A 36 -7.51 -1.22 1.14
N PRO A 37 -7.28 -2.51 1.47
CA PRO A 37 -5.96 -2.98 1.86
C PRO A 37 -4.96 -2.91 0.70
N ILE A 38 -3.72 -2.53 1.02
CA ILE A 38 -2.60 -2.50 0.08
C ILE A 38 -1.67 -3.66 0.40
N TYR A 39 -1.37 -4.47 -0.60
CA TYR A 39 -0.43 -5.58 -0.50
C TYR A 39 0.81 -5.28 -1.35
N VAL A 40 1.96 -5.74 -0.87
CA VAL A 40 3.24 -5.58 -1.53
C VAL A 40 4.02 -6.88 -1.40
N THR A 41 4.79 -7.25 -2.42
CA THR A 41 5.60 -8.45 -2.35
C THR A 41 6.86 -8.21 -1.50
N PRO A 42 7.38 -9.21 -0.79
CA PRO A 42 8.56 -9.06 0.07
C PRO A 42 9.78 -8.49 -0.68
N GLU A 43 9.97 -8.88 -1.95
CA GLU A 43 11.10 -8.45 -2.76
C GLU A 43 11.08 -6.94 -3.01
N VAL A 44 9.89 -6.33 -3.10
CA VAL A 44 9.74 -4.88 -3.26
C VAL A 44 10.12 -4.14 -1.98
N LEU A 45 9.81 -4.71 -0.81
CA LEU A 45 10.20 -4.16 0.49
C LEU A 45 11.72 -4.23 0.70
N GLU A 46 12.33 -5.36 0.35
CA GLU A 46 13.78 -5.59 0.53
C GLU A 46 14.64 -4.68 -0.38
N ARG A 47 14.14 -4.32 -1.57
CA ARG A 47 14.92 -3.65 -2.63
C ARG A 47 15.44 -2.25 -2.28
N ARG A 48 14.90 -1.58 -1.26
CA ARG A 48 15.30 -0.21 -0.87
C ARG A 48 15.86 -0.07 0.54
N GLY A 49 16.09 -1.17 1.25
CA GLY A 49 16.72 -1.16 2.57
C GLY A 49 15.71 -1.40 3.68
N GLY A 50 15.72 -2.62 4.23
CA GLY A 50 14.99 -2.96 5.45
C GLY A 50 15.46 -2.18 6.68
N GLU A 51 16.58 -1.46 6.61
CA GLU A 51 17.16 -0.72 7.74
C GLU A 51 16.30 0.48 8.21
N ASP A 52 15.49 1.07 7.31
CA ASP A 52 14.61 2.20 7.64
C ASP A 52 13.13 1.82 7.83
N LEU A 53 12.74 0.59 7.48
CA LEU A 53 11.33 0.17 7.51
C LEU A 53 10.82 0.05 8.95
N ASP A 54 11.56 -0.62 9.83
CA ASP A 54 11.21 -0.76 11.25
C ASP A 54 11.11 0.60 11.94
N THR A 55 12.03 1.50 11.60
CA THR A 55 12.05 2.89 12.09
C THR A 55 10.84 3.67 11.60
N TRP A 56 10.40 3.48 10.36
CA TRP A 56 9.23 4.15 9.79
C TRP A 56 7.92 3.57 10.31
N LEU A 57 7.80 2.25 10.44
CA LEU A 57 6.65 1.56 11.04
C LEU A 57 6.42 2.01 12.49
N SER A 58 7.50 2.11 13.28
CA SER A 58 7.44 2.60 14.67
C SER A 58 6.86 4.02 14.79
N LYS A 59 6.99 4.86 13.75
CA LYS A 59 6.43 6.22 13.72
C LYS A 59 4.94 6.25 13.39
N LEU A 60 4.40 5.22 12.75
CA LEU A 60 2.98 5.14 12.41
C LEU A 60 2.13 4.80 13.64
N ASP A 61 2.61 3.90 14.52
CA ASP A 61 1.93 3.54 15.76
C ASP A 61 1.76 4.74 16.71
N GLN A 62 2.74 5.66 16.74
CA GLN A 62 2.66 6.87 17.57
C GLN A 62 1.55 7.85 17.16
N LYS A 63 1.06 7.79 15.91
CA LYS A 63 0.09 8.76 15.38
C LYS A 63 -1.35 8.23 15.35
N GLY A 64 -1.56 6.96 15.69
CA GLY A 64 -2.85 6.27 15.59
C GLY A 64 -3.79 6.41 16.80
N LEU A 65 -3.39 7.09 17.89
CA LEU A 65 -4.15 7.11 19.16
C LEU A 65 -4.38 8.49 19.78
N GLU A 66 -4.03 9.61 19.12
CA GLU A 66 -4.24 10.96 19.68
C GLU A 66 -5.33 11.78 18.97
N GLN A 67 -6.48 11.20 18.63
CA GLN A 67 -7.68 12.03 18.40
C GLN A 67 -9.02 11.26 18.49
N THR A 68 -9.41 10.88 19.71
CA THR A 68 -10.83 10.81 20.11
C THR A 68 -10.87 11.01 21.61
N ASP A 69 -11.19 12.23 22.05
CA ASP A 69 -11.89 12.57 23.30
C ASP A 69 -11.88 14.09 23.47
N ILE A 70 -12.77 14.80 22.75
CA ILE A 70 -13.59 15.93 23.24
C ILE A 70 -14.93 15.90 22.49
#